data_AF-A0A0K8UQ29-F1
#
_entry.id   AF-A0A0K8UQ29-F1
#
_cell.length_a   1.000
_cell.length_b   1.000
_cell.length_c   1.000
_cell.angle_alpha   90.00
_cell.angle_beta   90.00
_cell.angle_gamma   90.00
#
_symmetry.space_group_name_H-M   'P 1'
#
loop_
_entity.id
_entity.type
_entity.pdbx_description
1 polymer ?
#
loop_
_entity_poly.entity_id
_entity_poly.type
_entity_poly.pdbx_seq_one_letter_code
_entity_poly.pdbx_strand_id
1 'polypeptide(L)'
;TFKRFMKRNGDKKWKQNKVLYLSSVIPDRRLNSARVSRFIAVSLDQKEILCFNNTLHSRMPNIKVFSGTSHPDLAQRIVDRLGIDLGKVVTKKFSNLETCVEIGESVRGEDVYIVQSGSGEINDNLMELLIMINACKIASASRVTAVIPCFPYARQDKKDKSRAPISAKLVANMLSVAGADHIITMDLHASQIQGFFDIPVDNLYAEPAVLKWIKENIPEWKNSIIVSPDAGGAKR
;
A
#
# COMPACT_ATOMS: atom_id res chain seq x y z
N THR A 1 24.43 -38.28 -22.48
CA THR A 1 24.79 -37.13 -23.33
C THR A 1 25.17 -35.88 -22.53
N PHE A 2 24.46 -35.55 -21.44
CA PHE A 2 24.73 -34.41 -20.55
C PHE A 2 26.14 -34.41 -19.90
N LYS A 3 26.60 -35.57 -19.39
CA LYS A 3 27.95 -35.73 -18.81
C LYS A 3 29.11 -35.44 -19.80
N ARG A 4 28.88 -35.55 -21.12
CA ARG A 4 29.90 -35.25 -22.16
C ARG A 4 29.99 -33.76 -22.50
N PHE A 5 28.89 -33.01 -22.37
CA PHE A 5 28.88 -31.55 -22.53
C PHE A 5 29.62 -30.85 -21.37
N MET A 6 29.48 -31.42 -20.15
CA MET A 6 30.09 -30.91 -18.91
C MET A 6 31.62 -30.93 -18.90
N LYS A 7 32.27 -31.80 -19.69
CA LYS A 7 33.74 -31.91 -19.72
C LYS A 7 34.42 -30.90 -20.66
N ARG A 8 33.65 -30.18 -21.48
CA ARG A 8 34.17 -29.38 -22.62
C ARG A 8 34.22 -27.87 -22.38
N ASN A 9 33.46 -27.36 -21.42
CA ASN A 9 33.36 -25.91 -21.14
C ASN A 9 33.71 -25.65 -19.67
N GLY A 10 34.94 -25.20 -19.42
CA GLY A 10 35.51 -25.04 -18.08
C GLY A 10 34.69 -24.20 -17.09
N ASP A 11 34.98 -24.44 -15.81
CA ASP A 11 34.26 -24.05 -14.59
C ASP A 11 33.73 -22.61 -14.49
N LYS A 12 34.31 -21.64 -15.20
CA LYS A 12 33.93 -20.22 -15.06
C LYS A 12 32.62 -19.87 -15.76
N LYS A 13 32.30 -20.50 -16.90
CA LYS A 13 31.03 -20.26 -17.64
C LYS A 13 29.83 -20.99 -17.01
N TRP A 14 30.09 -21.97 -16.14
CA TRP A 14 29.06 -22.75 -15.45
C TRP A 14 28.39 -21.95 -14.32
N LYS A 15 29.15 -21.20 -13.51
CA LYS A 15 28.62 -20.47 -12.35
C LYS A 15 27.55 -19.44 -12.73
N GLN A 16 27.75 -18.72 -13.84
CA GLN A 16 26.82 -17.66 -14.27
C GLN A 16 25.55 -18.22 -14.94
N ASN A 17 25.67 -19.32 -15.71
CA ASN A 17 24.53 -19.94 -16.38
C ASN A 17 23.67 -20.82 -15.47
N LYS A 18 24.23 -21.34 -14.36
CA LYS A 18 23.49 -22.16 -13.39
C LYS A 18 22.44 -21.34 -12.62
N VAL A 19 22.76 -20.10 -12.29
CA VAL A 19 21.86 -19.15 -11.60
C VAL A 19 20.67 -18.77 -12.48
N LEU A 20 20.92 -18.47 -13.76
CA LEU A 20 19.86 -18.17 -14.74
C LEU A 20 18.93 -19.37 -14.97
N TYR A 21 19.48 -20.58 -15.08
CA TYR A 21 18.69 -21.79 -15.28
C TYR A 21 17.77 -22.08 -14.07
N LEU A 22 18.28 -22.00 -12.84
CA LEU A 22 17.48 -22.20 -11.62
C LEU A 22 16.37 -21.14 -11.46
N SER A 23 16.60 -19.89 -11.88
CA SER A 23 15.58 -18.84 -11.86
C SER A 23 14.43 -19.07 -12.86
N SER A 24 14.70 -19.77 -13.97
CA SER A 24 13.70 -20.09 -15.00
C SER A 24 12.89 -21.36 -14.71
N VAL A 25 13.36 -22.21 -13.80
CA VAL A 25 12.78 -23.54 -13.51
C VAL A 25 11.83 -23.53 -12.31
N ILE A 26 11.77 -22.45 -11.51
CA ILE A 26 10.84 -22.31 -10.37
C ILE A 26 9.61 -21.52 -10.83
N PRO A 27 8.45 -22.16 -11.11
CA PRO A 27 7.30 -21.47 -11.69
C PRO A 27 6.34 -20.90 -10.64
N ASP A 28 6.60 -21.08 -9.34
CA ASP A 28 5.57 -20.89 -8.31
C ASP A 28 5.88 -19.75 -7.33
N ARG A 29 5.05 -18.70 -7.39
CA ARG A 29 5.09 -17.49 -6.56
C ARG A 29 4.60 -17.72 -5.11
N ARG A 30 4.24 -18.95 -4.71
CA ARG A 30 3.68 -19.26 -3.38
C ARG A 30 4.66 -19.84 -2.37
N LEU A 31 5.93 -20.00 -2.71
CA LEU A 31 6.91 -20.57 -1.78
C LEU A 31 7.53 -19.46 -0.93
N ASN A 32 7.22 -19.49 0.37
CA ASN A 32 7.82 -18.68 1.43
C ASN A 32 9.36 -18.65 1.27
N SER A 33 10.00 -17.48 1.43
CA SER A 33 11.44 -17.30 1.12
C SER A 33 12.32 -18.37 1.80
N ALA A 34 11.96 -18.78 3.03
CA ALA A 34 12.66 -19.82 3.79
C ALA A 34 12.63 -21.24 3.19
N ARG A 35 11.61 -21.60 2.39
CA ARG A 35 11.52 -22.92 1.72
C ARG A 35 12.29 -22.93 0.40
N VAL A 36 12.28 -21.82 -0.34
CA VAL A 36 13.09 -21.63 -1.55
C VAL A 36 14.57 -21.62 -1.20
N SER A 37 14.96 -20.90 -0.14
CA SER A 37 16.35 -20.88 0.35
C SER A 37 16.86 -22.26 0.75
N ARG A 38 16.02 -23.14 1.34
CA ARG A 38 16.41 -24.51 1.68
C ARG A 38 16.57 -25.42 0.47
N PHE A 39 15.72 -25.29 -0.55
CA PHE A 39 15.86 -26.06 -1.80
C PHE A 39 17.11 -25.67 -2.59
N ILE A 40 17.46 -24.38 -2.56
CA ILE A 40 18.61 -23.82 -3.28
C ILE A 40 19.94 -24.10 -2.54
N ALA A 41 19.93 -24.13 -1.21
CA ALA A 41 21.12 -24.39 -0.38
C ALA A 41 21.74 -25.79 -0.59
N VAL A 42 21.00 -26.75 -1.16
CA VAL A 42 21.51 -28.10 -1.45
C VAL A 42 22.37 -28.14 -2.74
N SER A 43 22.42 -27.05 -3.53
CA SER A 43 23.10 -27.07 -4.84
C SER A 43 23.92 -25.82 -5.21
N LEU A 44 23.96 -24.79 -4.36
CA LEU A 44 24.70 -23.55 -4.59
C LEU A 44 25.72 -23.27 -3.48
N ASP A 45 26.87 -22.73 -3.86
CA ASP A 45 27.91 -22.29 -2.92
C ASP A 45 27.50 -20.99 -2.21
N GLN A 46 28.08 -20.68 -1.04
CA GLN A 46 27.70 -19.53 -0.20
C GLN A 46 27.75 -18.19 -0.97
N LYS A 47 28.70 -18.03 -1.91
CA LYS A 47 28.79 -16.83 -2.77
C LYS A 47 27.65 -16.73 -3.79
N GLU A 48 27.14 -17.86 -4.27
CA GLU A 48 26.03 -17.91 -5.24
C GLU A 48 24.69 -17.62 -4.53
N ILE A 49 24.53 -18.07 -3.28
CA ILE A 49 23.38 -17.74 -2.42
C ILE A 49 23.34 -16.23 -2.13
N LEU A 50 24.49 -15.62 -1.81
CA LEU A 50 24.59 -14.18 -1.56
C LEU A 50 24.23 -13.37 -2.81
N CYS A 51 24.72 -13.78 -3.98
CA CYS A 51 24.41 -13.13 -5.25
C CYS A 51 22.93 -13.28 -5.63
N PHE A 52 22.34 -14.47 -5.43
CA PHE A 52 20.92 -14.71 -5.68
C PHE A 52 20.02 -13.88 -4.75
N ASN A 53 20.36 -13.79 -3.47
CA ASN A 53 19.65 -12.94 -2.50
C ASN A 53 19.72 -11.46 -2.89
N ASN A 54 20.89 -10.96 -3.32
CA ASN A 54 21.04 -9.58 -3.80
C ASN A 54 20.26 -9.33 -5.11
N THR A 55 20.17 -10.33 -5.99
CA THR A 55 19.45 -10.20 -7.27
C THR A 55 17.93 -10.26 -7.08
N LEU A 56 17.44 -11.01 -6.08
CA LEU A 56 16.03 -11.01 -5.67
C LEU A 56 15.64 -9.74 -4.91
N HIS A 57 16.57 -9.16 -4.12
CA HIS A 57 16.36 -7.88 -3.44
C HIS A 57 16.28 -6.70 -4.45
N SER A 58 16.93 -6.83 -5.60
CA SER A 58 17.06 -5.80 -6.65
C SER A 58 15.80 -5.59 -7.54
N ARG A 59 14.62 -6.14 -7.21
CA ARG A 59 13.43 -6.01 -8.07
C ARG A 59 12.18 -5.42 -7.42
N MET A 60 12.22 -5.11 -6.13
CA MET A 60 11.17 -4.27 -5.53
C MET A 60 11.71 -2.85 -5.44
N PRO A 61 10.97 -1.83 -5.91
CA PRO A 61 11.27 -0.47 -5.48
C PRO A 61 11.26 -0.48 -3.94
N ASN A 62 12.24 0.20 -3.37
CA ASN A 62 12.44 0.19 -1.94
C ASN A 62 11.24 0.94 -1.32
N ILE A 63 10.43 0.20 -0.55
CA ILE A 63 9.12 0.63 -0.08
C ILE A 63 9.27 1.32 1.27
N LYS A 64 8.61 2.47 1.43
CA LYS A 64 8.56 3.21 2.69
C LYS A 64 7.12 3.47 3.07
N VAL A 65 6.77 3.14 4.32
CA VAL A 65 5.43 3.37 4.85
C VAL A 65 5.52 4.35 6.01
N PHE A 66 4.79 5.46 5.94
CA PHE A 66 4.67 6.43 7.03
C PHE A 66 3.24 6.41 7.58
N SER A 67 3.11 6.71 8.87
CA SER A 67 1.80 6.88 9.52
C SER A 67 1.56 8.35 9.81
N GLY A 68 0.33 8.82 9.57
CA GLY A 68 -0.17 10.04 10.20
C GLY A 68 -0.65 9.81 11.63
N THR A 69 -1.23 10.84 12.25
CA THR A 69 -1.70 10.78 13.65
C THR A 69 -3.06 10.11 13.85
N SER A 70 -3.86 9.91 12.81
CA SER A 70 -5.24 9.40 12.96
C SER A 70 -5.27 7.99 13.53
N HIS A 71 -4.52 7.05 12.93
CA HIS A 71 -4.53 5.63 13.30
C HIS A 71 -3.15 4.95 13.18
N PRO A 72 -2.21 5.20 14.11
CA PRO A 72 -0.89 4.58 14.09
C PRO A 72 -0.92 3.05 14.26
N ASP A 73 -1.87 2.50 15.03
CA ASP A 73 -2.03 1.05 15.19
C ASP A 73 -2.32 0.35 13.86
N LEU A 74 -3.13 0.96 12.98
CA LEU A 74 -3.41 0.40 11.67
C LEU A 74 -2.17 0.39 10.79
N ALA A 75 -1.40 1.48 10.78
CA ALA A 75 -0.15 1.56 10.04
C ALA A 75 0.86 0.51 10.53
N GLN A 76 0.98 0.33 11.85
CA GLN A 76 1.84 -0.69 12.44
C GLN A 76 1.46 -2.10 11.95
N ARG A 77 0.17 -2.46 12.01
CA ARG A 77 -0.34 -3.76 11.54
C ARG A 77 -0.16 -3.98 10.04
N ILE A 78 -0.05 -2.92 9.24
CA ILE A 78 0.24 -3.00 7.80
C ILE A 78 1.72 -3.34 7.63
N VAL A 79 2.63 -2.60 8.27
CA VAL A 79 4.08 -2.83 8.14
C VAL A 79 4.51 -4.18 8.73
N ASP A 80 3.88 -4.63 9.82
CA ASP A 80 4.12 -5.96 10.41
C ASP A 80 3.80 -7.09 9.42
N ARG A 81 2.74 -6.93 8.60
CA ARG A 81 2.37 -7.89 7.56
C ARG A 81 3.27 -7.82 6.33
N LEU A 82 3.84 -6.65 6.05
CA LEU A 82 4.80 -6.44 4.96
C LEU A 82 6.22 -6.86 5.35
N GLY A 83 6.51 -7.01 6.65
CA GLY A 83 7.83 -7.35 7.16
C GLY A 83 8.84 -6.19 7.04
N ILE A 84 8.36 -4.96 7.18
CA ILE A 84 9.17 -3.74 7.13
C ILE A 84 8.92 -2.90 8.39
N ASP A 85 9.81 -1.95 8.68
CA ASP A 85 9.63 -1.00 9.77
C ASP A 85 8.85 0.24 9.30
N LEU A 86 8.16 0.89 10.24
CA LEU A 86 7.50 2.16 9.98
C LEU A 86 8.56 3.25 9.78
N GLY A 87 8.33 4.11 8.78
CA GLY A 87 9.18 5.24 8.48
C GLY A 87 9.21 6.27 9.61
N LYS A 88 10.36 6.87 9.83
CA LYS A 88 10.58 7.89 10.85
C LYS A 88 9.94 9.20 10.42
N VAL A 89 8.93 9.63 11.16
CA VAL A 89 8.29 10.93 10.99
C VAL A 89 8.11 11.58 12.37
N VAL A 90 8.39 12.87 12.45
CA VAL A 90 8.04 13.69 13.61
C VAL A 90 6.85 14.55 13.22
N THR A 91 5.72 14.30 13.85
CA THR A 91 4.51 15.11 13.69
C THR A 91 4.18 15.80 15.01
N LYS A 92 3.93 17.10 14.95
CA LYS A 92 3.60 17.91 16.13
C LYS A 92 2.62 19.01 15.76
N LYS A 93 1.83 19.44 16.74
CA LYS A 93 0.93 20.59 16.60
C LYS A 93 1.51 21.77 17.39
N PHE A 94 1.70 22.90 16.74
CA PHE A 94 2.15 24.12 17.39
C PHE A 94 1.05 24.73 18.27
N SER A 95 1.41 25.65 19.15
CA SER A 95 0.45 26.31 20.06
C SER A 95 -0.61 27.15 19.33
N ASN A 96 -0.32 27.60 18.12
CA ASN A 96 -1.25 28.26 17.19
C ASN A 96 -2.08 27.26 16.34
N LEU A 97 -2.05 25.97 16.66
CA LEU A 97 -2.76 24.88 15.98
C LEU A 97 -2.23 24.47 14.60
N GLU A 98 -1.13 25.06 14.13
CA GLU A 98 -0.49 24.62 12.88
C GLU A 98 0.12 23.22 13.02
N THR A 99 -0.02 22.43 11.96
CA THR A 99 0.56 21.09 11.88
C THR A 99 1.98 21.18 11.33
N CYS A 100 2.94 20.61 12.05
CA CYS A 100 4.33 20.52 11.63
C CYS A 100 4.72 19.07 11.45
N VAL A 101 5.29 18.76 10.28
CA VAL A 101 5.71 17.42 9.87
C VAL A 101 7.16 17.49 9.43
N GLU A 102 7.97 16.56 9.91
CA GLU A 102 9.36 16.39 9.49
C GLU A 102 9.62 14.92 9.17
N ILE A 103 10.02 14.63 7.93
CA ILE A 103 10.40 13.28 7.50
C ILE A 103 11.82 13.02 8.00
N GLY A 104 11.97 12.06 8.92
CA GLY A 104 13.22 11.79 9.64
C GLY A 104 14.19 10.84 8.93
N GLU A 105 13.92 10.48 7.68
CA GLU A 105 14.78 9.63 6.85
C GLU A 105 14.70 10.00 5.37
N SER A 106 15.67 9.56 4.57
CA SER A 106 15.66 9.84 3.14
C SER A 106 14.61 9.00 2.41
N VAL A 107 13.81 9.66 1.57
CA VAL A 107 12.80 9.03 0.70
C VAL A 107 13.15 9.14 -0.78
N ARG A 108 14.37 9.57 -1.12
CA ARG A 108 14.78 9.84 -2.51
C ARG A 108 14.76 8.56 -3.35
N GLY A 109 13.96 8.55 -4.41
CA GLY A 109 13.83 7.39 -5.30
C GLY A 109 13.05 6.21 -4.72
N GLU A 110 12.49 6.36 -3.52
CA GLU A 110 11.71 5.33 -2.83
C GLU A 110 10.23 5.39 -3.25
N ASP A 111 9.51 4.27 -3.07
CA ASP A 111 8.06 4.20 -3.26
C ASP A 111 7.36 4.38 -1.91
N VAL A 112 6.75 5.54 -1.74
CA VAL A 112 6.25 6.01 -0.44
C VAL A 112 4.76 5.80 -0.32
N TYR A 113 4.34 5.23 0.81
CA TYR A 113 2.95 5.02 1.19
C TYR A 113 2.68 5.77 2.49
N ILE A 114 1.71 6.69 2.47
CA ILE A 114 1.31 7.44 3.66
C ILE A 114 -0.05 6.95 4.11
N VAL A 115 -0.12 6.32 5.29
CA VAL A 115 -1.34 5.81 5.89
C VAL A 115 -1.94 6.89 6.78
N GLN A 116 -3.07 7.45 6.36
CA GLN A 116 -3.80 8.45 7.13
C GLN A 116 -5.29 8.41 6.81
N SER A 117 -6.13 8.62 7.81
CA SER A 117 -7.59 8.59 7.69
C SER A 117 -8.22 9.93 8.11
N GLY A 118 -9.45 10.18 7.67
CA GLY A 118 -10.26 11.33 8.10
C GLY A 118 -11.04 11.12 9.41
N SER A 119 -10.50 10.35 10.37
CA SER A 119 -11.19 9.99 11.62
C SER A 119 -10.67 10.77 12.83
N GLY A 120 -11.58 11.35 13.61
CA GLY A 120 -11.25 12.31 14.67
C GLY A 120 -11.37 13.75 14.16
N GLU A 121 -10.32 14.54 14.31
CA GLU A 121 -10.24 15.90 13.75
C GLU A 121 -9.93 15.85 12.25
N ILE A 122 -10.97 15.68 11.44
CA ILE A 122 -10.88 15.42 9.99
C ILE A 122 -10.03 16.45 9.22
N ASN A 123 -10.10 17.73 9.60
CA ASN A 123 -9.37 18.81 8.94
C ASN A 123 -7.88 18.77 9.27
N ASP A 124 -7.54 18.54 10.54
CA ASP A 124 -6.15 18.43 10.98
C ASP A 124 -5.48 17.23 10.32
N ASN A 125 -6.16 16.07 10.30
CA ASN A 125 -5.64 14.86 9.67
C ASN A 125 -5.47 15.02 8.15
N LEU A 126 -6.40 15.72 7.50
CA LEU A 126 -6.30 16.03 6.07
C LEU A 126 -5.12 16.97 5.79
N MET A 127 -4.95 18.02 6.59
CA MET A 127 -3.82 18.93 6.45
C MET A 127 -2.49 18.22 6.72
N GLU A 128 -2.42 17.39 7.74
CA GLU A 128 -1.25 16.55 8.03
C GLU A 128 -0.89 15.66 6.83
N LEU A 129 -1.88 14.98 6.24
CA LEU A 129 -1.68 14.14 5.05
C LEU A 129 -1.11 14.95 3.88
N LEU A 130 -1.71 16.11 3.58
CA LEU A 130 -1.28 16.97 2.48
C LEU A 130 0.16 17.45 2.68
N ILE A 131 0.52 17.83 3.91
CA ILE A 131 1.89 18.25 4.25
C ILE A 131 2.87 17.08 4.10
N MET A 132 2.52 15.88 4.58
CA MET A 132 3.35 14.67 4.42
C MET A 132 3.57 14.31 2.95
N ILE A 133 2.52 14.33 2.13
CA ILE A 133 2.60 14.06 0.68
C ILE A 133 3.56 15.05 0.03
N ASN A 134 3.35 16.34 0.26
CA ASN A 134 4.19 17.39 -0.31
C ASN A 134 5.65 17.27 0.16
N ALA A 135 5.89 16.99 1.45
CA ALA A 135 7.23 16.79 1.99
C ALA A 135 7.96 15.61 1.30
N CYS A 136 7.26 14.50 1.06
CA CYS A 136 7.83 13.35 0.34
C CYS A 136 8.09 13.68 -1.14
N LYS A 137 7.17 14.42 -1.79
CA LYS A 137 7.29 14.79 -3.20
C LYS A 137 8.51 15.68 -3.44
N ILE A 138 8.68 16.75 -2.65
CA ILE A 138 9.83 17.65 -2.79
C ILE A 138 11.15 17.00 -2.34
N ALA A 139 11.10 16.00 -1.45
CA ALA A 139 12.23 15.16 -1.07
C ALA A 139 12.62 14.14 -2.16
N SER A 140 12.03 14.23 -3.37
CA SER A 140 12.33 13.40 -4.53
C SER A 140 11.94 11.92 -4.37
N ALA A 141 10.84 11.64 -3.67
CA ALA A 141 10.22 10.31 -3.72
C ALA A 141 9.90 9.92 -5.18
N SER A 142 10.11 8.64 -5.52
CA SER A 142 9.80 8.15 -6.87
C SER A 142 8.29 8.16 -7.11
N ARG A 143 7.51 7.81 -6.09
CA ARG A 143 6.05 7.78 -6.12
C ARG A 143 5.53 8.01 -4.71
N VAL A 144 4.42 8.74 -4.59
CA VAL A 144 3.71 8.95 -3.33
C VAL A 144 2.29 8.42 -3.45
N THR A 145 1.98 7.37 -2.68
CA THR A 145 0.65 6.77 -2.58
C THR A 145 -0.02 7.19 -1.27
N ALA A 146 -1.20 7.80 -1.36
CA ALA A 146 -2.00 8.08 -0.17
C ALA A 146 -2.91 6.88 0.14
N VAL A 147 -2.71 6.25 1.29
CA VAL A 147 -3.55 5.15 1.79
C VAL A 147 -4.55 5.75 2.78
N ILE A 148 -5.81 5.85 2.34
CA ILE A 148 -6.90 6.54 3.03
C ILE A 148 -8.04 5.56 3.33
N PRO A 149 -7.99 4.82 4.45
CA PRO A 149 -9.01 3.82 4.79
C PRO A 149 -10.43 4.38 4.85
N CYS A 150 -10.61 5.59 5.38
CA CYS A 150 -11.88 6.31 5.37
C CYS A 150 -11.69 7.66 4.69
N PHE A 151 -12.27 7.80 3.49
CA PHE A 151 -12.08 8.98 2.65
C PHE A 151 -12.77 10.22 3.26
N PRO A 152 -12.04 11.32 3.51
CA PRO A 152 -12.63 12.49 4.15
C PRO A 152 -13.63 13.19 3.23
N TYR A 153 -14.71 13.72 3.81
CA TYR A 153 -15.80 14.40 3.09
C TYR A 153 -16.54 13.55 2.04
N ALA A 154 -16.42 12.21 2.06
CA ALA A 154 -17.03 11.33 1.05
C ALA A 154 -18.56 11.45 0.91
N ARG A 155 -19.27 11.90 1.95
CA ARG A 155 -20.72 12.15 1.91
C ARG A 155 -21.12 13.44 1.19
N GLN A 156 -20.14 14.27 0.80
CA GLN A 156 -20.34 15.54 0.08
C GLN A 156 -19.83 15.40 -1.37
N ASP A 157 -20.31 14.37 -2.06
CA ASP A 157 -19.93 13.96 -3.41
C ASP A 157 -20.83 14.55 -4.52
N LYS A 158 -21.98 15.12 -4.17
CA LYS A 158 -22.90 15.74 -5.12
C LYS A 158 -23.57 16.99 -4.55
N LYS A 159 -24.19 17.78 -5.43
CA LYS A 159 -25.00 18.93 -5.03
C LYS A 159 -26.39 18.48 -4.64
N ASP A 160 -26.61 18.27 -3.34
CA ASP A 160 -27.95 17.95 -2.82
C ASP A 160 -28.86 19.19 -2.71
N LYS A 161 -28.25 20.37 -2.64
CA LYS A 161 -28.96 21.67 -2.57
C LYS A 161 -28.31 22.68 -3.51
N SER A 162 -29.08 23.69 -3.90
CA SER A 162 -28.54 24.84 -4.65
C SER A 162 -27.41 25.49 -3.85
N ARG A 163 -26.29 25.80 -4.51
CA ARG A 163 -25.07 26.41 -3.93
C ARG A 163 -24.34 25.55 -2.87
N ALA A 164 -24.55 24.23 -2.84
CA ALA A 164 -23.72 23.34 -2.02
C ALA A 164 -22.34 23.08 -2.69
N PRO A 165 -21.26 22.92 -1.91
CA PRO A 165 -19.97 22.47 -2.42
C PRO A 165 -19.99 20.97 -2.74
N ILE A 166 -19.08 20.54 -3.62
CA ILE A 166 -18.73 19.12 -3.80
C ILE A 166 -17.38 18.93 -3.11
N SER A 167 -17.40 18.84 -1.78
CA SER A 167 -16.18 18.85 -0.97
C SER A 167 -15.31 17.61 -1.20
N ALA A 168 -15.90 16.47 -1.54
CA ALA A 168 -15.11 15.28 -1.92
C ALA A 168 -14.24 15.53 -3.18
N LYS A 169 -14.74 16.30 -4.15
CA LYS A 169 -13.96 16.72 -5.32
C LYS A 169 -12.87 17.73 -4.94
N LEU A 170 -13.16 18.63 -4.01
CA LEU A 170 -12.15 19.55 -3.48
C LEU A 170 -11.01 18.78 -2.80
N VAL A 171 -11.33 17.80 -1.95
CA VAL A 171 -10.34 16.91 -1.31
C VAL A 171 -9.50 16.18 -2.36
N ALA A 172 -10.15 15.61 -3.39
CA ALA A 172 -9.44 14.93 -4.48
C ALA A 172 -8.44 15.87 -5.17
N ASN A 173 -8.86 17.09 -5.48
CA ASN A 173 -7.99 18.10 -6.09
C ASN A 173 -6.82 18.48 -5.18
N MET A 174 -7.05 18.66 -3.87
CA MET A 174 -5.99 18.97 -2.91
C MET A 174 -4.95 17.85 -2.83
N LEU A 175 -5.38 16.58 -2.79
CA LEU A 175 -4.48 15.42 -2.77
C LEU A 175 -3.64 15.34 -4.05
N SER A 176 -4.27 15.54 -5.22
CA SER A 176 -3.56 15.57 -6.50
C SER A 176 -2.54 16.70 -6.57
N VAL A 177 -2.92 17.91 -6.15
CA VAL A 177 -2.04 19.10 -6.18
C VAL A 177 -0.90 19.00 -5.15
N ALA A 178 -1.14 18.38 -3.99
CA ALA A 178 -0.08 18.10 -3.01
C ALA A 178 1.00 17.15 -3.55
N GLY A 179 0.71 16.41 -4.62
CA GLY A 179 1.66 15.55 -5.31
C GLY A 179 1.44 14.05 -5.11
N ALA A 180 0.23 13.63 -4.74
CA ALA A 180 -0.11 12.21 -4.73
C ALA A 180 -0.15 11.65 -6.16
N ASP A 181 0.50 10.51 -6.37
CA ASP A 181 0.55 9.83 -7.66
C ASP A 181 -0.45 8.67 -7.73
N HIS A 182 -0.94 8.19 -6.58
CA HIS A 182 -1.87 7.07 -6.46
C HIS A 182 -2.67 7.15 -5.16
N ILE A 183 -3.93 6.71 -5.17
CA ILE A 183 -4.79 6.63 -3.98
C ILE A 183 -5.20 5.18 -3.73
N ILE A 184 -5.07 4.71 -2.50
CA ILE A 184 -5.67 3.46 -2.04
C ILE A 184 -6.69 3.80 -0.97
N THR A 185 -7.94 3.38 -1.13
CA THR A 185 -9.02 3.66 -0.19
C THR A 185 -9.92 2.44 -0.02
N MET A 186 -10.90 2.50 0.88
CA MET A 186 -11.78 1.38 1.19
C MET A 186 -13.22 1.85 1.33
N ASP A 187 -14.12 1.15 0.65
CA ASP A 187 -15.58 1.37 0.66
C ASP A 187 -15.99 2.84 0.53
N LEU A 188 -15.60 3.48 -0.57
CA LEU A 188 -16.05 4.83 -0.90
C LEU A 188 -17.58 4.97 -0.80
N HIS A 189 -18.03 6.07 -0.20
CA HIS A 189 -19.46 6.34 -0.02
C HIS A 189 -20.25 6.25 -1.33
N ALA A 190 -19.66 6.78 -2.40
CA ALA A 190 -20.15 6.66 -3.76
C ALA A 190 -18.99 6.25 -4.68
N SER A 191 -19.20 5.22 -5.51
CA SER A 191 -18.20 4.72 -6.46
C SER A 191 -17.68 5.79 -7.44
N GLN A 192 -18.51 6.80 -7.72
CA GLN A 192 -18.22 7.91 -8.64
C GLN A 192 -17.09 8.81 -8.14
N ILE A 193 -16.78 8.78 -6.83
CA ILE A 193 -15.66 9.53 -6.25
C ILE A 193 -14.32 9.14 -6.92
N GLN A 194 -14.18 7.91 -7.43
CA GLN A 194 -13.00 7.52 -8.20
C GLN A 194 -12.79 8.44 -9.41
N GLY A 195 -13.87 8.84 -10.09
CA GLY A 195 -13.81 9.77 -11.22
C GLY A 195 -13.55 11.23 -10.83
N PHE A 196 -13.37 11.54 -9.54
CA PHE A 196 -12.88 12.85 -9.11
C PHE A 196 -11.38 13.01 -9.28
N PHE A 197 -10.65 11.90 -9.36
CA PHE A 197 -9.21 11.86 -9.56
C PHE A 197 -8.87 11.61 -11.02
N ASP A 198 -7.81 12.27 -11.49
CA ASP A 198 -7.16 11.96 -12.76
C ASP A 198 -5.98 10.97 -12.57
N ILE A 199 -5.59 10.73 -11.31
CA ILE A 199 -4.62 9.71 -10.89
C ILE A 199 -5.32 8.38 -10.59
N PRO A 200 -4.63 7.24 -10.68
CA PRO A 200 -5.24 5.95 -10.36
C PRO A 200 -5.77 5.91 -8.91
N VAL A 201 -6.89 5.20 -8.72
CA VAL A 201 -7.53 4.99 -7.42
C VAL A 201 -7.91 3.52 -7.28
N ASP A 202 -7.32 2.86 -6.29
CA ASP A 202 -7.73 1.52 -5.87
C ASP A 202 -8.75 1.63 -4.74
N ASN A 203 -10.03 1.35 -5.05
CA ASN A 203 -11.10 1.27 -4.06
C ASN A 203 -11.30 -0.18 -3.60
N LEU A 204 -10.83 -0.50 -2.40
CA LEU A 204 -10.98 -1.81 -1.76
C LEU A 204 -12.39 -1.99 -1.18
N TYR A 205 -12.81 -3.25 -1.01
CA TYR A 205 -14.14 -3.60 -0.50
C TYR A 205 -14.02 -4.44 0.78
N ALA A 206 -14.74 -4.07 1.83
CA ALA A 206 -14.87 -4.90 3.03
C ALA A 206 -15.89 -6.03 2.86
N GLU A 207 -16.70 -6.02 1.79
CA GLU A 207 -17.76 -7.01 1.53
C GLU A 207 -17.30 -8.47 1.76
N PRO A 208 -16.16 -8.95 1.20
CA PRO A 208 -15.72 -10.33 1.43
C PRO A 208 -15.39 -10.63 2.90
N ALA A 209 -14.84 -9.65 3.62
CA ALA A 209 -14.52 -9.77 5.05
C ALA A 209 -15.79 -9.78 5.91
N VAL A 210 -16.76 -8.93 5.59
CA VAL A 210 -18.07 -8.89 6.26
C VAL A 210 -18.85 -10.18 6.02
N LEU A 211 -18.89 -10.68 4.78
CA LEU A 211 -19.54 -11.95 4.45
C LEU A 211 -18.90 -13.12 5.21
N LYS A 212 -17.56 -13.15 5.31
CA LYS A 212 -16.86 -14.15 6.10
C LYS A 212 -17.26 -14.06 7.57
N TRP A 213 -17.25 -12.86 8.13
CA TRP A 213 -17.61 -12.63 9.53
C TRP A 213 -19.05 -13.07 9.83
N ILE A 214 -20.02 -12.71 8.98
CA ILE A 214 -21.43 -13.12 9.12
C ILE A 214 -21.56 -14.65 9.16
N LYS A 215 -20.89 -15.35 8.23
CA LYS A 215 -20.93 -16.82 8.15
C LYS A 215 -20.33 -17.51 9.38
N GLU A 216 -19.30 -16.91 9.98
CA GLU A 216 -18.56 -17.46 11.11
C GLU A 216 -19.20 -17.12 12.46
N ASN A 217 -19.95 -16.02 12.56
CA ASN A 217 -20.41 -15.47 13.84
C ASN A 217 -21.94 -15.44 14.02
N ILE A 218 -22.72 -15.60 12.94
CA ILE A 218 -24.20 -15.60 13.01
C ILE A 218 -24.70 -17.01 12.66
N PRO A 219 -25.14 -17.83 13.64
CA PRO A 219 -25.54 -19.22 13.39
C PRO A 219 -26.65 -19.37 12.33
N GLU A 220 -27.61 -18.45 12.31
CA GLU A 220 -28.77 -18.47 11.41
C GLU A 220 -28.60 -17.58 10.17
N TRP A 221 -27.36 -17.29 9.76
CA TRP A 221 -27.09 -16.38 8.63
C TRP A 221 -27.79 -16.78 7.32
N LYS A 222 -28.04 -18.08 7.10
CA LYS A 222 -28.73 -18.60 5.91
C LYS A 222 -30.20 -18.17 5.81
N ASN A 223 -30.84 -17.93 6.96
CA ASN A 223 -32.24 -17.49 7.06
C ASN A 223 -32.34 -16.01 7.44
N SER A 224 -31.20 -15.31 7.51
CA SER A 224 -31.14 -13.91 7.90
C SER A 224 -31.51 -13.00 6.73
N ILE A 225 -32.01 -11.81 7.05
CA ILE A 225 -32.36 -10.77 6.09
C ILE A 225 -31.37 -9.61 6.26
N ILE A 226 -30.74 -9.19 5.17
CA ILE A 226 -29.91 -7.98 5.17
C ILE A 226 -30.81 -6.77 5.03
N VAL A 227 -30.68 -5.82 5.94
CA VAL A 227 -31.53 -4.62 6.00
C VAL A 227 -30.67 -3.39 5.71
N SER A 228 -31.09 -2.59 4.73
CA SER A 228 -30.50 -1.26 4.51
C SER A 228 -31.16 -0.24 5.44
N PRO A 229 -30.40 0.60 6.16
CA PRO A 229 -30.96 1.62 7.06
C PRO A 229 -31.63 2.78 6.32
N ASP A 230 -31.28 2.98 5.05
CA ASP A 230 -31.84 4.04 4.20
C ASP A 230 -31.92 3.61 2.73
N ALA A 231 -32.61 4.40 1.91
CA ALA A 231 -32.79 4.10 0.48
C ALA A 231 -31.48 4.22 -0.34
N GLY A 232 -30.52 5.03 0.10
CA GLY A 232 -29.23 5.21 -0.56
C GLY A 232 -28.33 3.97 -0.42
N GLY A 233 -28.47 3.24 0.68
CA GLY A 233 -27.77 1.98 0.94
C GLY A 233 -28.33 0.76 0.21
N ALA A 234 -29.45 0.88 -0.52
CA ALA A 234 -30.15 -0.30 -1.09
C ALA A 234 -29.31 -1.14 -2.08
N LYS A 235 -28.26 -0.56 -2.67
CA LYS A 235 -27.33 -1.27 -3.57
C LYS A 235 -26.18 -1.98 -2.84
N ARG A 236 -25.90 -1.58 -1.59
CA ARG A 236 -24.82 -2.13 -0.76
C ARG A 236 -25.33 -3.38 -0.04
#